data_AF-E2N806-F1
#
_entry.id   AF-E2N806-F1
#
_cell.length_a   1.000
_cell.length_b   1.000
_cell.length_c   1.000
_cell.angle_alpha   90.00
_cell.angle_beta   90.00
_cell.angle_gamma   90.00
#
_symmetry.space_group_name_H-M   'P 1'
#
loop_
_entity.id
_entity.type
_entity.pdbx_description
1 polymer ?
#
loop_
_entity_poly.entity_id
_entity_poly.type
_entity_poly.pdbx_seq_one_letter_code
_entity_poly.pdbx_strand_id
1 'polypeptide(L)'
;MRNRYKKSKFYPVIAGSIARNYNKLRALCFRQVIGYFDSRSDEDIFQDTVLYVIQDEESLKCTTDEDLIRHFLHRYRMIEFQTIRDAQQLKKMPYADYIQAKEETTERQ
;
A
#
# COMPACT_ATOMS: atom_id res chain seq x y z
N MET A 1 7.64 -8.15 -0.35
CA MET A 1 6.29 -7.78 0.12
C MET A 1 6.29 -7.77 1.64
N ARG A 2 6.14 -6.60 2.28
CA ARG A 2 5.96 -6.56 3.76
C ARG A 2 4.67 -7.30 4.11
N ASN A 3 4.68 -8.04 5.21
CA ASN A 3 3.50 -8.75 5.72
C ASN A 3 2.50 -7.72 6.30
N ARG A 4 1.77 -7.02 5.42
CA ARG A 4 0.83 -5.95 5.80
C ARG A 4 -0.50 -6.50 6.32
N TYR A 5 -0.75 -7.80 6.13
CA TYR A 5 -2.00 -8.47 6.47
C TYR A 5 -1.86 -9.34 7.71
N LYS A 6 -2.77 -9.18 8.68
CA LYS A 6 -2.84 -10.06 9.85
C LYS A 6 -3.73 -11.24 9.50
N LYS A 7 -3.18 -12.46 9.55
CA LYS A 7 -3.83 -13.69 9.05
C LYS A 7 -5.19 -14.07 9.69
N SER A 8 -5.69 -13.40 10.73
CA SER A 8 -6.91 -13.85 11.42
C SER A 8 -7.84 -12.79 12.04
N LYS A 9 -7.51 -11.49 12.00
CA LYS A 9 -8.38 -10.45 12.62
C LYS A 9 -9.14 -9.69 11.54
N PHE A 10 -10.46 -9.69 11.62
CA PHE A 10 -11.38 -9.00 10.71
C PHE A 10 -12.48 -8.33 11.53
N TYR A 11 -12.76 -7.05 11.24
CA TYR A 11 -13.78 -6.28 11.95
C TYR A 11 -14.96 -5.95 11.01
N PRO A 12 -16.08 -6.70 11.08
CA PRO A 12 -17.24 -6.51 10.19
C PRO A 12 -17.84 -5.11 10.26
N VAL A 13 -17.82 -4.48 11.45
CA VAL A 13 -18.32 -3.12 11.65
C VAL A 13 -17.54 -2.11 10.81
N ILE A 14 -16.20 -2.25 10.76
CA ILE A 14 -15.33 -1.39 9.96
C ILE A 14 -15.56 -1.64 8.47
N ALA A 15 -15.69 -2.91 8.06
CA ALA A 15 -16.02 -3.27 6.69
C ALA A 15 -17.35 -2.62 6.23
N GLY A 16 -18.37 -2.67 7.09
CA GLY A 16 -19.66 -2.01 6.83
C GLY A 16 -19.53 -0.50 6.70
N SER A 17 -18.74 0.15 7.56
CA SER A 17 -18.51 1.60 7.48
C SER A 17 -17.71 2.01 6.24
N ILE A 18 -16.74 1.20 5.80
CA ILE A 18 -16.05 1.40 4.51
C ILE A 18 -17.03 1.23 3.35
N ALA A 19 -17.86 0.20 3.35
CA ALA A 19 -18.83 -0.05 2.28
C ALA A 19 -19.81 1.12 2.11
N ARG A 20 -20.33 1.67 3.20
CA ARG A 20 -21.20 2.88 3.16
C ARG A 20 -20.50 4.10 2.58
N ASN A 21 -19.19 4.23 2.79
CA ASN A 21 -18.40 5.39 2.37
C ASN A 21 -17.54 5.13 1.12
N TYR A 22 -17.72 3.99 0.44
CA TYR A 22 -16.82 3.50 -0.59
C TYR A 22 -16.59 4.53 -1.71
N ASN A 23 -17.66 5.08 -2.27
CA ASN A 23 -17.57 6.06 -3.36
C ASN A 23 -16.82 7.34 -2.93
N LYS A 24 -17.08 7.83 -1.70
CA LYS A 24 -16.41 9.00 -1.13
C LYS A 24 -14.93 8.72 -0.91
N LEU A 25 -14.59 7.57 -0.34
CA LEU A 25 -13.21 7.13 -0.14
C LEU A 25 -12.45 7.03 -1.47
N ARG A 26 -13.05 6.39 -2.48
CA ARG A 26 -12.46 6.24 -3.80
C ARG A 26 -12.18 7.60 -4.45
N ALA A 27 -13.15 8.50 -4.43
CA ALA A 27 -13.00 9.87 -4.96
C ALA A 27 -11.89 10.68 -4.23
N LEU A 28 -11.74 10.50 -2.92
CA LEU A 28 -10.74 11.22 -2.12
C LEU A 28 -9.32 10.63 -2.23
N CYS A 29 -9.21 9.34 -2.53
CA CYS A 29 -7.94 8.65 -2.71
C CYS A 29 -7.35 8.86 -4.11
N PHE A 30 -8.18 8.82 -5.15
CA PHE A 30 -7.73 8.80 -6.56
C PHE A 30 -7.48 10.23 -7.01
N ARG A 31 -6.27 10.74 -6.75
CA ARG A 31 -5.85 12.09 -7.12
C ARG A 31 -5.36 12.13 -8.57
N GLN A 32 -5.52 13.27 -9.23
CA GLN A 32 -4.99 13.48 -10.59
C GLN A 32 -3.45 13.44 -10.66
N VAL A 33 -2.77 13.67 -9.53
CA VAL A 33 -1.30 13.57 -9.44
C VAL A 33 -0.95 12.12 -9.10
N ILE A 34 -0.39 11.42 -10.09
CA ILE A 34 -0.05 10.00 -10.01
C ILE A 34 1.40 9.87 -9.50
N GLY A 35 1.61 9.08 -8.45
CA GLY A 35 2.94 8.70 -7.98
C GLY A 35 3.57 7.62 -8.87
N TYR A 36 4.90 7.50 -8.88
CA TYR A 36 5.55 6.38 -9.57
C TYR A 36 5.40 5.11 -8.73
N PHE A 37 4.43 4.27 -9.09
CA PHE A 37 4.08 3.03 -8.39
C PHE A 37 4.57 1.77 -9.11
N ASP A 38 5.39 1.93 -10.15
CA ASP A 38 5.82 0.86 -11.05
C ASP A 38 4.64 0.15 -11.71
N SER A 39 4.41 -1.15 -11.46
CA SER A 39 3.27 -1.90 -11.99
C SER A 39 1.97 -1.77 -11.18
N ARG A 40 1.98 -1.03 -10.07
CA ARG A 40 0.83 -0.90 -9.17
C ARG A 40 -0.02 0.31 -9.52
N SER A 41 -1.32 0.19 -9.37
CA SER A 41 -2.30 1.25 -9.61
C SER A 41 -2.81 1.87 -8.29
N ASP A 42 -3.47 3.03 -8.39
CA ASP A 42 -4.18 3.62 -7.26
C ASP A 42 -5.25 2.68 -6.68
N GLU A 43 -5.86 1.86 -7.54
CA GLU A 43 -6.83 0.84 -7.16
C GLU A 43 -6.16 -0.27 -6.33
N ASP A 44 -4.95 -0.72 -6.70
CA ASP A 44 -4.22 -1.71 -5.90
C ASP A 44 -3.88 -1.17 -4.51
N ILE A 45 -3.42 0.09 -4.43
CA ILE A 45 -3.12 0.76 -3.16
C ILE A 45 -4.40 0.93 -2.34
N PHE A 46 -5.53 1.24 -2.99
CA PHE A 46 -6.82 1.39 -2.34
C PHE A 46 -7.30 0.08 -1.74
N GLN A 47 -7.27 -1.02 -2.50
CA GLN A 47 -7.67 -2.34 -2.02
C GLN A 47 -6.76 -2.84 -0.88
N ASP A 48 -5.44 -2.62 -1.00
CA ASP A 48 -4.49 -2.88 0.10
C ASP A 48 -4.87 -2.10 1.37
N THR A 49 -5.29 -0.84 1.20
CA THR A 49 -5.74 0.00 2.32
C THR A 49 -7.04 -0.50 2.94
N VAL A 50 -8.00 -0.93 2.13
CA VAL A 50 -9.25 -1.56 2.61
C VAL A 50 -8.92 -2.78 3.47
N LEU A 51 -8.11 -3.69 2.93
CA LEU A 51 -7.69 -4.90 3.65
C LEU A 51 -6.96 -4.56 4.95
N TYR A 52 -6.07 -3.57 4.92
CA TYR A 52 -5.35 -3.13 6.10
C TYR A 52 -6.31 -2.59 7.18
N VAL A 53 -7.15 -1.63 6.83
CA VAL A 53 -8.02 -0.90 7.79
C VAL A 53 -9.06 -1.83 8.42
N ILE A 54 -9.61 -2.78 7.67
CA ILE A 54 -10.59 -3.76 8.16
C ILE A 54 -10.00 -4.71 9.22
N GLN A 55 -8.69 -4.92 9.20
CA GLN A 55 -7.98 -5.81 10.12
C GLN A 55 -7.28 -5.06 11.27
N ASP A 56 -7.39 -3.73 11.28
CA ASP A 56 -6.65 -2.85 12.19
C ASP A 56 -7.47 -2.51 13.44
N GLU A 57 -6.89 -2.77 14.61
CA GLU A 57 -7.51 -2.47 15.91
C GLU A 57 -7.66 -0.96 16.13
N GLU A 58 -6.78 -0.14 15.53
CA GLU A 58 -6.89 1.31 15.61
C GLU A 58 -8.17 1.82 14.93
N SER A 59 -8.65 1.12 13.90
CA SER A 59 -9.90 1.46 13.21
C SER A 59 -11.12 1.35 14.13
N LEU A 60 -11.08 0.49 15.15
CA LEU A 60 -12.17 0.37 16.13
C LEU A 60 -12.34 1.62 17.00
N LYS A 61 -11.32 2.48 17.07
CA LYS A 61 -11.39 3.76 17.78
C LYS A 61 -12.16 4.83 16.99
N CYS A 62 -12.43 4.58 15.70
CA CYS A 62 -13.21 5.48 14.86
C CYS A 62 -14.69 5.33 15.20
N THR A 63 -15.24 6.31 15.92
CA THR A 63 -16.65 6.27 16.36
C THR A 63 -17.63 6.81 15.33
N THR A 64 -17.15 7.62 14.38
CA THR A 64 -17.95 8.20 13.31
C THR A 64 -17.41 7.84 11.92
N ASP A 65 -18.26 7.93 10.90
CA ASP A 65 -17.85 7.73 9.50
C ASP A 65 -16.76 8.74 9.09
N GLU A 66 -16.79 9.98 9.60
CA GLU A 66 -15.79 11.00 9.29
C GLU A 66 -14.43 10.68 9.95
N ASP A 67 -14.42 10.14 11.17
CA ASP A 67 -13.19 9.65 11.80
C ASP A 67 -12.57 8.51 10.99
N LEU A 68 -13.41 7.57 10.56
CA LEU A 68 -12.96 6.45 9.73
C LEU A 68 -12.41 6.93 8.39
N ILE A 69 -13.06 7.90 7.73
CA ILE A 69 -12.57 8.48 6.47
C ILE A 69 -11.19 9.12 6.68
N ARG A 70 -11.00 9.90 7.74
CA ARG A 70 -9.70 10.53 8.04
C ARG A 70 -8.62 9.48 8.31
N HIS A 71 -8.92 8.46 9.11
CA HIS A 71 -8.01 7.34 9.38
C HIS A 71 -7.66 6.60 8.09
N PHE A 72 -8.66 6.28 7.27
CA PHE A 72 -8.48 5.59 6.00
C PHE A 72 -7.56 6.38 5.06
N LEU A 73 -7.81 7.69 4.89
CA LEU A 73 -6.98 8.55 4.03
C LEU A 73 -5.54 8.65 4.54
N HIS A 74 -5.35 8.70 5.86
CA HIS A 74 -4.02 8.66 6.44
C HIS A 74 -3.30 7.34 6.12
N ARG A 75 -3.97 6.20 6.30
CA ARG A 75 -3.40 4.88 5.98
C ARG A 75 -3.12 4.70 4.50
N TYR A 76 -4.01 5.18 3.64
CA TYR A 76 -3.81 5.19 2.19
C TYR A 76 -2.50 5.89 1.82
N ARG A 77 -2.29 7.13 2.30
CA ARG A 77 -1.05 7.90 2.03
C ARG A 77 0.19 7.19 2.56
N MET A 78 0.09 6.52 3.70
CA MET A 78 1.19 5.74 4.27
C MET A 78 1.56 4.55 3.37
N ILE A 79 0.55 3.80 2.89
CA ILE A 79 0.72 2.65 2.00
C ILE A 79 1.23 3.10 0.62
N GLU A 80 0.73 4.22 0.11
CA GLU A 80 1.17 4.90 -1.11
C GLU A 80 2.66 5.25 -1.02
N PHE A 81 3.06 5.98 0.02
CA PHE A 81 4.46 6.37 0.24
C PHE A 81 5.39 5.16 0.34
N GLN A 82 4.97 4.11 1.05
CA GLN A 82 5.74 2.86 1.12
C GLN A 82 5.86 2.21 -0.26
N THR A 83 4.79 2.18 -1.05
CA THR A 83 4.79 1.61 -2.40
C THR A 83 5.75 2.35 -3.33
N ILE A 84 5.74 3.69 -3.32
CA ILE A 84 6.70 4.51 -4.09
C ILE A 84 8.13 4.21 -3.66
N ARG A 85 8.39 4.15 -2.36
CA ARG A 85 9.74 3.86 -1.84
C ARG A 85 10.22 2.47 -2.22
N ASP A 86 9.37 1.47 -2.11
CA ASP A 86 9.68 0.09 -2.48
C ASP A 86 10.03 0.02 -3.99
N ALA A 87 9.25 0.68 -4.85
CA ALA A 87 9.53 0.78 -6.28
C ALA A 87 10.87 1.46 -6.59
N GLN A 88 11.21 2.54 -5.87
CA GLN A 88 12.50 3.22 -6.02
C GLN A 88 13.68 2.35 -5.56
N GLN A 89 13.52 1.53 -4.53
CA GLN A 89 14.56 0.63 -4.04
C GLN A 89 14.84 -0.49 -5.04
N LEU A 90 13.80 -1.07 -5.65
CA LEU A 90 13.95 -2.11 -6.68
C LEU A 90 14.80 -1.62 -7.86
N LYS A 91 14.64 -0.36 -8.29
CA LYS A 91 15.47 0.24 -9.35
C LYS A 91 16.94 0.42 -8.98
N LYS A 92 17.27 0.55 -7.70
CA LYS A 92 18.64 0.79 -7.21
C LYS A 92 19.42 -0.50 -6.97
N MET A 93 18.75 -1.65 -6.89
CA MET A 93 19.45 -2.93 -6.79
C MET A 93 20.13 -3.23 -8.13
N PRO A 94 21.44 -3.52 -8.14
CA PRO A 94 22.08 -4.02 -9.35
C PRO A 94 21.37 -5.30 -9.76
N TYR A 95 20.95 -5.40 -11.02
CA TYR A 95 20.42 -6.65 -11.55
C TYR A 95 21.46 -7.75 -11.35
N ALA A 96 21.01 -8.93 -10.91
CA ALA A 96 21.86 -10.08 -10.66
C ALA A 96 22.76 -10.39 -11.86
N ASP A 97 22.24 -10.20 -13.07
CA ASP A 97 22.96 -10.40 -14.33
C ASP A 97 24.19 -9.48 -14.47
N TYR A 98 24.14 -8.24 -13.94
CA TYR A 98 25.30 -7.34 -13.93
C TYR A 98 26.33 -7.69 -12.85
N ILE A 99 25.93 -8.43 -11.82
CA ILE A 99 26.83 -8.92 -10.77
C ILE A 99 27.56 -10.17 -11.30
N GLN A 100 26.82 -11.11 -11.88
CA GLN A 100 27.37 -12.34 -12.47
C GLN A 100 28.31 -12.05 -13.64
N ALA A 101 27.94 -11.12 -14.53
CA ALA A 101 28.82 -10.70 -15.63
C ALA A 101 30.12 -10.03 -15.14
N LYS A 102 30.07 -9.33 -13.99
CA LYS A 102 31.27 -8.73 -13.38
C LYS A 102 32.16 -9.79 -12.72
N GLU A 103 31.58 -10.76 -12.03
CA GLU A 103 32.31 -11.89 -11.44
C GLU A 103 33.03 -12.72 -12.53
N GLU A 104 32.34 -13.06 -13.62
CA GLU A 104 32.96 -13.78 -14.75
C GLU A 104 34.11 -13.00 -15.43
N THR A 105 34.04 -11.66 -15.48
CA THR A 105 35.15 -10.85 -15.99
C THR A 105 36.32 -10.70 -15.01
N THR A 106 36.08 -10.89 -13.71
CA THR A 106 37.12 -10.76 -12.67
C THR A 106 37.87 -12.08 -12.47
N GLU A 107 37.21 -13.23 -12.64
CA GLU A 107 37.84 -14.56 -12.57
C GLU A 107 38.67 -14.94 -13.82
N ARG A 108 38.53 -14.18 -14.92
CA ARG A 108 39.28 -14.40 -16.17
C ARG A 108 40.50 -13.50 -16.34
N GLN A 109 40.94 -12.81 -15.28
CA GLN A 109 42.18 -12.02 -15.24
C GLN A 109 43.30 -12.76 -14.50
#